data_AF-A0A9P3BP78-F1
#
_entry.id   AF-A0A9P3BP78-F1
#
_cell.length_a   1.000
_cell.length_b   1.000
_cell.length_c   1.000
_cell.angle_alpha   90.00
_cell.angle_beta   90.00
_cell.angle_gamma   90.00
#
_symmetry.space_group_name_H-M   'P 1'
#
loop_
_entity.id
_entity.type
_entity.pdbx_description
1 polymer ?
#
loop_
_entity_poly.entity_id
_entity_poly.type
_entity_poly.pdbx_seq_one_letter_code
_entity_poly.pdbx_strand_id
1 'polypeptide(L)'
;MRPKLSVVTSTAQSLTRPSLSLKSPGPFPRTPISPVPPSPGGKRFSSIQAQSYNYTNSCKSKSILKKQPMASATSHAEKRIQFQGTPTVHCVTPIENPEEYYGTYKKLSKEERRWMICQNPDLKVDSWVPGDGMLSGVCARLRHWDRRKNPKFCIVGATFDHLSMLISRSASALLRGRICSASKVIQTARNRGLLTLAIETSCDDTSVAIVEKNDRSRDVSARIHFLENVTADTREYRGIHPILALESHQENLAKLVHKALQHLPSVSEDGEDRSKLIKLSDGSQRRKPDFVSATRGPGMRANLFTGLDTGKGLAVAWQIPFIGVHHMQAHLLTPRLVSALSRAQHDSDVASTNQPLTPEFPFLSILVSGGHSMLVESTSITDHTIMATTADIAIGESLDKAAREILPSSVLKEAKTTMYGKLLEQFAFPGGSADWSSYCAPKTRGEELIKQPSPWGWTLTSPFANTRQLQFSFSFLPSMITKLMGAKKTAGEDVSDEERVTLAREAMRVCFEHLGSRTIIALEELQQKARNKGVPEIKTLVISGGVAANRFLMAVLRSFLDVRGFGHVEIVAPPPYLCTDNAAMIGWAGIEMFEAGFSTDLSGRALRKWALDPRAEDGGLLGADGWMIK
;
A
#
# COMPACT_ATOMS: atom_id res chain seq x y z
N MET A 1 -14.52 31.82 -47.97
CA MET A 1 -13.26 31.68 -48.74
C MET A 1 -12.21 31.04 -47.85
N ARG A 2 -11.61 29.91 -48.27
CA ARG A 2 -10.61 29.15 -47.51
C ARG A 2 -9.24 29.85 -47.55
N PRO A 3 -8.48 29.96 -46.45
CA PRO A 3 -7.06 30.28 -46.53
C PRO A 3 -6.24 28.99 -46.81
N LYS A 4 -5.42 29.05 -47.86
CA LYS A 4 -4.46 28.01 -48.27
C LYS A 4 -3.20 28.07 -47.41
N LEU A 5 -2.71 26.91 -46.99
CA LEU A 5 -1.36 26.70 -46.45
C LEU A 5 -0.32 26.77 -47.57
N SER A 6 0.78 27.49 -47.35
CA SER A 6 2.00 27.42 -48.17
C SER A 6 3.18 26.96 -47.30
N VAL A 7 3.87 25.93 -47.79
CA VAL A 7 5.11 25.37 -47.23
C VAL A 7 6.27 26.02 -47.97
N VAL A 8 7.26 26.51 -47.23
CA VAL A 8 8.53 27.03 -47.78
C VAL A 8 9.65 26.09 -47.34
N THR A 9 10.25 25.40 -48.31
CA THR A 9 11.48 24.61 -48.17
C THR A 9 12.66 25.44 -48.67
N SER A 10 13.73 25.55 -47.88
CA SER A 10 15.01 26.11 -48.33
C SER A 10 16.11 25.03 -48.42
N THR A 11 16.55 24.76 -49.65
CA THR A 11 17.86 24.18 -50.05
C THR A 11 18.97 25.22 -49.84
N ALA A 12 20.29 24.98 -49.68
CA ALA A 12 21.23 23.89 -49.96
C ALA A 12 22.45 24.07 -49.00
N GLN A 13 23.37 23.11 -48.81
CA GLN A 13 24.56 22.95 -49.66
C GLN A 13 25.32 21.65 -49.34
N SER A 14 25.94 21.10 -50.39
CA SER A 14 26.65 19.82 -50.45
C SER A 14 28.03 19.83 -49.79
N LEU A 15 28.35 18.78 -49.03
CA LEU A 15 29.73 18.33 -48.81
C LEU A 15 29.83 16.82 -49.02
N THR A 16 30.99 16.43 -49.54
CA THR A 16 31.31 15.24 -50.33
C THR A 16 31.44 13.94 -49.53
N ARG A 17 31.10 12.82 -50.19
CA ARG A 17 31.17 11.43 -49.71
C ARG A 17 32.57 10.83 -49.93
N PRO A 18 33.09 9.98 -49.03
CA PRO A 18 34.00 8.89 -49.41
C PRO A 18 33.27 7.54 -49.48
N SER A 19 33.78 6.67 -50.34
CA SER A 19 33.21 5.39 -50.79
C SER A 19 33.38 4.22 -49.82
N LEU A 20 32.41 3.31 -49.87
CA LEU A 20 32.39 1.99 -49.22
C LEU A 20 33.30 0.99 -49.95
N SER A 21 33.93 0.08 -49.21
CA SER A 21 34.42 -1.20 -49.74
C SER A 21 33.96 -2.35 -48.84
N LEU A 22 33.09 -3.19 -49.41
CA LEU A 22 32.67 -4.49 -48.89
C LEU A 22 33.69 -5.56 -49.34
N LYS A 23 34.10 -6.45 -48.42
CA LYS A 23 34.74 -7.73 -48.78
C LYS A 23 33.96 -8.89 -48.15
N SER A 24 33.72 -9.89 -49.00
CA SER A 24 32.93 -11.12 -48.81
C SER A 24 33.71 -12.22 -48.05
N PRO A 25 33.05 -13.32 -47.62
CA PRO A 25 33.53 -14.25 -46.59
C PRO A 25 34.29 -15.47 -47.16
N GLY A 26 35.13 -16.09 -46.31
CA GLY A 26 35.83 -17.36 -46.58
C GLY A 26 36.25 -18.09 -45.28
N PRO A 27 36.53 -19.40 -45.32
CA PRO A 27 36.01 -20.37 -44.34
C PRO A 27 36.96 -20.76 -43.18
N PHE A 28 36.37 -21.26 -42.08
CA PHE A 28 37.03 -21.98 -40.98
C PHE A 28 37.58 -23.33 -41.45
N PRO A 29 38.65 -23.88 -40.82
CA PRO A 29 38.36 -24.93 -39.82
C PRO A 29 39.40 -25.13 -38.66
N ARG A 30 38.92 -25.84 -37.62
CA ARG A 30 39.58 -26.70 -36.60
C ARG A 30 40.12 -26.11 -35.28
N THR A 31 39.83 -26.90 -34.24
CA THR A 31 39.97 -26.74 -32.78
C THR A 31 41.38 -27.17 -32.28
N PRO A 32 41.65 -27.33 -30.95
CA PRO A 32 42.41 -26.37 -30.14
C PRO A 32 43.74 -26.96 -29.60
N ILE A 33 44.72 -26.12 -29.29
CA ILE A 33 45.90 -26.53 -28.52
C ILE A 33 46.05 -25.56 -27.34
N SER A 34 45.94 -26.10 -26.12
CA SER A 34 46.26 -25.39 -24.87
C SER A 34 47.77 -25.21 -24.73
N PRO A 35 48.21 -24.12 -24.06
CA PRO A 35 49.39 -24.23 -23.22
C PRO A 35 49.14 -23.84 -21.75
N VAL A 36 49.83 -24.61 -20.92
CA VAL A 36 50.08 -24.63 -19.47
C VAL A 36 50.47 -23.24 -18.90
N PRO A 37 50.17 -22.93 -17.62
CA PRO A 37 50.35 -21.60 -17.04
C PRO A 37 51.79 -21.33 -16.60
N PRO A 38 52.27 -20.07 -16.63
CA PRO A 38 53.45 -19.66 -15.88
C PRO A 38 53.07 -19.02 -14.53
N SER A 39 53.78 -19.49 -13.51
CA SER A 39 53.83 -19.06 -12.11
C SER A 39 54.36 -17.62 -11.92
N PRO A 40 54.27 -17.04 -10.70
CA PRO A 40 54.13 -15.61 -10.48
C PRO A 40 55.46 -14.86 -10.42
N GLY A 41 55.55 -13.74 -11.13
CA GLY A 41 56.66 -12.79 -11.07
C GLY A 41 56.11 -11.37 -11.13
N GLY A 42 56.22 -10.65 -10.01
CA GLY A 42 55.58 -9.36 -9.83
C GLY A 42 56.15 -8.23 -10.70
N LYS A 43 55.34 -7.18 -10.87
CA LYS A 43 55.74 -5.77 -10.74
C LYS A 43 54.55 -4.82 -10.88
N ARG A 44 54.47 -3.94 -9.89
CA ARG A 44 54.04 -2.53 -9.94
C ARG A 44 52.56 -2.21 -10.21
N PHE A 45 51.90 -1.86 -9.11
CA PHE A 45 50.82 -0.88 -9.08
C PHE A 45 51.24 0.41 -9.80
N SER A 46 50.48 0.79 -10.83
CA SER A 46 50.39 2.15 -11.33
C SER A 46 48.95 2.63 -11.11
N SER A 47 48.81 3.66 -10.28
CA SER A 47 47.58 4.42 -10.03
C SER A 47 46.97 4.93 -11.34
N ILE A 48 45.75 4.49 -11.66
CA ILE A 48 44.94 5.16 -12.69
C ILE A 48 44.32 6.39 -12.03
N GLN A 49 44.70 7.56 -12.56
CA GLN A 49 44.19 8.88 -12.22
C GLN A 49 42.69 8.96 -12.44
N ALA A 50 41.96 9.42 -11.42
CA ALA A 50 40.59 9.90 -11.59
C ALA A 50 40.59 11.14 -12.50
N GLN A 51 39.73 11.14 -13.52
CA GLN A 51 39.48 12.34 -14.32
C GLN A 51 38.81 13.41 -13.45
N SER A 52 39.53 14.50 -13.19
CA SER A 52 38.98 15.69 -12.57
C SER A 52 38.18 16.48 -13.61
N TYR A 53 36.86 16.52 -13.49
CA TYR A 53 36.04 17.48 -14.24
C TYR A 53 36.10 18.83 -13.52
N ASN A 54 36.80 19.80 -14.11
CA ASN A 54 36.76 21.18 -13.68
C ASN A 54 35.46 21.84 -14.19
N TYR A 55 34.59 22.23 -13.27
CA TYR A 55 33.40 23.03 -13.58
C TYR A 55 33.73 24.52 -13.43
N THR A 56 33.87 25.25 -14.53
CA THR A 56 34.02 26.71 -14.52
C THR A 56 32.66 27.38 -14.52
N ASN A 57 32.25 27.87 -13.35
CA ASN A 57 31.02 28.62 -13.15
C ASN A 57 31.23 30.09 -13.58
N SER A 58 30.70 30.51 -14.74
CA SER A 58 30.87 31.86 -15.28
C SER A 58 29.64 32.74 -15.11
N CYS A 59 29.06 32.80 -13.92
CA CYS A 59 28.02 33.80 -13.63
C CYS A 59 28.66 35.11 -13.12
N LYS A 60 28.91 36.06 -14.03
CA LYS A 60 29.14 37.47 -13.68
C LYS A 60 27.82 38.12 -13.25
N SER A 61 27.53 38.12 -11.96
CA SER A 61 26.46 38.94 -11.38
C SER A 61 26.85 40.42 -11.43
N LYS A 62 26.38 41.16 -12.45
CA LYS A 62 26.37 42.62 -12.40
C LYS A 62 25.09 43.09 -11.71
N SER A 63 25.29 43.73 -10.57
CA SER A 63 24.32 44.50 -9.80
C SER A 63 23.46 45.43 -10.68
N ILE A 64 22.14 45.23 -10.68
CA ILE A 64 21.17 46.26 -11.09
C ILE A 64 20.34 46.61 -9.86
N LEU A 65 20.95 47.38 -8.96
CA LEU A 65 20.26 48.20 -7.97
C LEU A 65 20.88 49.59 -8.07
N LYS A 66 20.39 50.40 -9.02
CA LYS A 66 20.53 51.85 -8.95
C LYS A 66 19.24 52.41 -8.33
N LYS A 67 19.36 52.87 -7.08
CA LYS A 67 18.39 53.81 -6.48
C LYS A 67 18.56 55.18 -7.13
N GLN A 68 17.46 55.82 -7.48
CA GLN A 68 17.34 57.29 -7.53
C GLN A 68 15.96 57.73 -7.00
N PRO A 69 15.83 58.99 -6.53
CA PRO A 69 14.98 59.37 -5.40
C PRO A 69 13.57 59.84 -5.79
N MET A 70 12.74 59.98 -4.75
CA MET A 70 11.31 60.31 -4.76
C MET A 70 10.87 61.49 -5.64
N ALA A 71 9.71 61.33 -6.28
CA ALA A 71 8.74 62.40 -6.51
C ALA A 71 7.30 61.82 -6.48
N SER A 72 6.39 62.60 -5.90
CA SER A 72 4.96 62.35 -5.68
C SER A 72 4.13 62.13 -6.95
N ALA A 73 3.15 61.24 -6.93
CA ALA A 73 1.75 61.49 -7.35
C ALA A 73 0.92 60.20 -7.41
N THR A 74 -0.36 60.39 -7.12
CA THR A 74 -1.52 59.49 -7.16
C THR A 74 -1.76 58.74 -8.48
N SER A 75 -2.04 57.43 -8.40
CA SER A 75 -3.18 56.73 -9.06
C SER A 75 -2.98 55.21 -9.00
N HIS A 76 -4.06 54.49 -8.75
CA HIS A 76 -4.12 53.03 -8.80
C HIS A 76 -3.76 52.54 -10.22
N ALA A 77 -2.59 51.92 -10.36
CA ALA A 77 -2.21 51.15 -11.55
C ALA A 77 -1.83 49.73 -11.11
N GLU A 78 -2.57 48.74 -11.62
CA GLU A 78 -2.25 47.32 -11.50
C GLU A 78 -0.83 47.06 -12.03
N LYS A 79 0.10 46.75 -11.13
CA LYS A 79 1.44 46.32 -11.53
C LYS A 79 1.39 44.86 -11.98
N ARG A 80 1.02 44.62 -13.24
CA ARG A 80 1.30 43.35 -13.93
C ARG A 80 2.78 43.30 -14.29
N ILE A 81 3.46 42.24 -13.87
CA ILE A 81 4.81 41.92 -14.35
C ILE A 81 4.67 41.51 -15.81
N GLN A 82 5.07 42.39 -16.73
CA GLN A 82 5.15 42.09 -18.15
C GLN A 82 6.51 41.44 -18.43
N PHE A 83 6.50 40.15 -18.75
CA PHE A 83 7.69 39.47 -19.27
C PHE A 83 7.91 39.92 -20.71
N GLN A 84 9.09 40.46 -21.03
CA GLN A 84 9.50 40.70 -22.41
C GLN A 84 9.90 39.36 -23.05
N GLY A 85 8.90 38.59 -23.49
CA GLY A 85 9.06 37.29 -24.14
C GLY A 85 8.21 36.19 -23.51
N THR A 86 7.97 35.11 -24.27
CA THR A 86 7.26 33.92 -23.79
C THR A 86 8.12 33.21 -22.73
N PRO A 87 7.66 33.04 -21.47
CA PRO A 87 8.44 32.34 -20.47
C PRO A 87 8.49 30.85 -20.81
N THR A 88 9.68 30.34 -21.13
CA THR A 88 9.92 28.89 -21.22
C THR A 88 10.10 28.35 -19.80
N VAL A 89 9.09 27.68 -19.28
CA VAL A 89 9.19 26.95 -18.00
C VAL A 89 9.92 25.64 -18.25
N HIS A 90 11.16 25.54 -17.78
CA HIS A 90 11.88 24.28 -17.74
C HIS A 90 11.45 23.51 -16.48
N CYS A 91 10.50 22.58 -16.61
CA CYS A 91 10.28 21.56 -15.59
C CYS A 91 11.47 20.59 -15.63
N VAL A 92 12.43 20.78 -14.72
CA VAL A 92 13.52 19.82 -14.53
C VAL A 92 13.07 18.85 -13.44
N THR A 93 12.49 17.72 -13.83
CA THR A 93 12.52 16.51 -13.00
C THR A 93 13.86 15.82 -13.26
N PRO A 94 14.79 15.72 -12.29
CA PRO A 94 15.98 14.93 -12.49
C PRO A 94 15.57 13.45 -12.42
N ILE A 95 15.41 12.81 -13.58
CA ILE A 95 15.66 11.36 -13.69
C ILE A 95 17.12 11.26 -14.07
N GLU A 96 18.01 11.37 -13.07
CA GLU A 96 19.45 11.36 -13.33
C GLU A 96 19.98 9.99 -13.80
N ASN A 97 19.17 8.93 -13.70
CA ASN A 97 19.55 7.63 -14.25
C ASN A 97 18.35 6.69 -14.50
N PRO A 98 17.81 6.61 -15.73
CA PRO A 98 16.74 5.68 -16.08
C PRO A 98 17.13 4.21 -15.87
N GLU A 99 18.42 3.86 -16.03
CA GLU A 99 18.89 2.48 -15.90
C GLU A 99 18.98 1.99 -14.45
N GLU A 100 19.28 2.90 -13.52
CA GLU A 100 19.24 2.63 -12.08
C GLU A 100 17.80 2.54 -11.55
N TYR A 101 16.85 3.25 -12.20
CA TYR A 101 15.47 3.34 -11.76
C TYR A 101 14.54 2.26 -12.34
N TYR A 102 14.74 1.88 -13.60
CA TYR A 102 13.89 0.90 -14.29
C TYR A 102 14.55 -0.47 -14.46
N GLY A 103 15.87 -0.58 -14.29
CA GLY A 103 16.64 -1.79 -14.55
C GLY A 103 16.63 -2.16 -16.03
N THR A 104 17.78 -2.26 -16.66
CA THR A 104 17.86 -2.84 -18.01
C THR A 104 17.56 -4.34 -17.92
N TYR A 105 16.45 -4.78 -18.53
CA TYR A 105 16.21 -6.21 -18.73
C TYR A 105 17.23 -6.75 -19.74
N LYS A 106 18.40 -7.16 -19.23
CA LYS A 106 19.31 -8.03 -19.97
C LYS A 106 18.97 -9.47 -19.64
N LYS A 107 18.60 -10.24 -20.66
CA LYS A 107 18.39 -11.68 -20.56
C LYS A 107 19.73 -12.31 -20.13
N LEU A 108 19.86 -12.67 -18.87
CA LEU A 108 21.06 -13.32 -18.30
C LEU A 108 21.45 -14.53 -19.15
N SER A 109 22.72 -14.56 -19.55
CA SER A 109 23.32 -15.68 -20.28
C SER A 109 23.33 -16.95 -19.41
N LYS A 110 23.46 -18.11 -20.04
CA LYS A 110 23.45 -19.41 -19.35
C LYS A 110 24.68 -19.57 -18.42
N GLU A 111 25.74 -18.82 -18.69
CA GLU A 111 26.99 -18.81 -17.90
C GLU A 111 26.89 -17.89 -16.69
N GLU A 112 26.25 -16.72 -16.81
CA GLU A 112 26.00 -15.81 -15.69
C GLU A 112 25.07 -16.42 -14.63
N ARG A 113 24.07 -17.21 -15.04
CA ARG A 113 23.23 -17.99 -14.10
C ARG A 113 24.01 -19.07 -13.35
N ARG A 114 25.10 -19.56 -13.94
CA ARG A 114 25.95 -20.61 -13.34
C ARG A 114 26.91 -20.02 -12.32
N TRP A 115 27.35 -18.77 -12.51
CA TRP A 115 28.21 -18.05 -11.56
C TRP A 115 27.48 -17.56 -10.31
N MET A 116 26.21 -17.19 -10.41
CA MET A 116 25.39 -16.79 -9.25
C MET A 116 25.14 -17.93 -8.25
N ILE A 117 25.20 -19.19 -8.67
CA ILE A 117 25.07 -20.36 -7.79
C ILE A 117 26.35 -20.61 -6.98
N CYS A 118 27.47 -19.97 -7.33
CA CYS A 118 28.78 -20.23 -6.72
C CYS A 118 29.30 -19.12 -5.79
N GLN A 119 28.50 -18.09 -5.44
CA GLN A 119 28.92 -17.05 -4.50
C GLN A 119 28.00 -16.98 -3.28
N ASN A 120 28.14 -18.00 -2.42
CA ASN A 120 27.96 -17.85 -0.97
C ASN A 120 28.76 -18.98 -0.28
N PRO A 121 30.05 -18.78 0.01
CA PRO A 121 30.80 -19.68 0.86
C PRO A 121 30.64 -19.19 2.30
N ASP A 122 29.61 -19.66 3.00
CA ASP A 122 29.61 -19.80 4.47
C ASP A 122 28.29 -20.41 4.94
N LEU A 123 28.13 -21.70 4.64
CA LEU A 123 27.23 -22.61 5.34
C LEU A 123 27.87 -23.99 5.21
N LYS A 124 28.73 -24.34 6.17
CA LYS A 124 29.22 -25.71 6.35
C LYS A 124 28.03 -26.58 6.76
N VAL A 125 27.51 -27.35 5.81
CA VAL A 125 26.77 -28.58 6.06
C VAL A 125 27.70 -29.71 5.67
N ASP A 126 28.38 -30.29 6.65
CA ASP A 126 29.06 -31.57 6.45
C ASP A 126 27.99 -32.65 6.26
N SER A 127 27.98 -33.23 5.07
CA SER A 127 27.29 -34.48 4.78
C SER A 127 28.36 -35.52 4.46
N TRP A 128 28.38 -36.62 5.22
CA TRP A 128 28.92 -37.90 4.78
C TRP A 128 27.95 -38.99 5.25
N VAL A 129 27.60 -39.87 4.31
CA VAL A 129 26.65 -41.00 4.41
C VAL A 129 27.47 -42.33 4.48
N PRO A 130 26.86 -43.53 4.55
CA PRO A 130 26.64 -44.36 5.73
C PRO A 130 27.50 -45.65 5.81
N GLY A 131 27.48 -46.32 6.97
CA GLY A 131 27.56 -47.78 7.09
C GLY A 131 28.84 -48.37 7.68
N ASP A 132 28.80 -48.78 8.96
CA ASP A 132 28.95 -50.18 9.41
C ASP A 132 29.30 -50.29 10.91
N GLY A 133 28.65 -51.24 11.60
CA GLY A 133 29.29 -52.01 12.68
C GLY A 133 29.17 -51.52 14.15
N MET A 134 28.24 -52.15 14.88
CA MET A 134 28.43 -52.76 16.21
C MET A 134 28.94 -51.97 17.46
N LEU A 135 28.10 -52.07 18.50
CA LEU A 135 28.40 -52.38 19.93
C LEU A 135 28.85 -51.29 20.93
N SER A 136 28.06 -51.25 22.04
CA SER A 136 28.38 -50.82 23.42
C SER A 136 28.67 -49.32 23.61
N GLY A 137 28.27 -48.60 24.66
CA GLY A 137 27.78 -48.91 26.01
C GLY A 137 28.37 -47.84 26.96
N VAL A 138 27.57 -47.39 27.93
CA VAL A 138 28.00 -46.82 29.24
C VAL A 138 28.29 -45.30 29.39
N CYS A 139 27.39 -44.68 30.19
CA CYS A 139 27.53 -43.70 31.28
C CYS A 139 28.46 -42.46 31.25
N ALA A 140 27.79 -41.32 31.49
CA ALA A 140 28.01 -40.33 32.57
C ALA A 140 29.36 -39.59 32.72
N ARG A 141 29.29 -38.24 32.74
CA ARG A 141 29.90 -37.42 33.81
C ARG A 141 29.46 -35.95 33.81
N LEU A 142 28.88 -35.55 34.94
CA LEU A 142 28.86 -34.18 35.47
C LEU A 142 30.27 -33.76 35.93
N ARG A 143 30.60 -32.46 35.77
CA ARG A 143 31.31 -31.58 36.73
C ARG A 143 31.51 -30.18 36.12
N HIS A 144 30.86 -29.16 36.68
CA HIS A 144 31.43 -28.12 37.57
C HIS A 144 32.30 -27.06 36.89
N TRP A 145 31.82 -25.80 36.88
CA TRP A 145 32.68 -24.66 37.25
C TRP A 145 31.85 -23.51 37.86
N ASP A 146 32.48 -22.75 38.74
CA ASP A 146 31.90 -21.96 39.84
C ASP A 146 32.14 -20.44 39.68
N ARG A 147 31.30 -19.68 40.40
CA ARG A 147 31.18 -18.24 40.70
C ARG A 147 32.38 -17.28 40.50
N ARG A 148 32.08 -16.03 40.11
CA ARG A 148 31.98 -14.80 40.96
C ARG A 148 32.18 -13.51 40.14
N LYS A 149 31.18 -12.61 40.13
CA LYS A 149 31.22 -11.23 40.68
C LYS A 149 30.04 -10.38 40.16
N ASN A 150 29.37 -9.74 41.12
CA ASN A 150 28.31 -8.74 41.01
C ASN A 150 28.97 -7.33 41.12
N PRO A 151 28.31 -6.22 40.73
CA PRO A 151 27.34 -5.60 41.64
C PRO A 151 26.11 -4.87 41.02
N LYS A 152 24.96 -5.08 41.69
CA LYS A 152 23.94 -4.13 42.19
C LYS A 152 23.52 -2.90 41.36
N PHE A 153 22.21 -2.81 41.08
CA PHE A 153 21.36 -1.66 41.45
C PHE A 153 19.92 -2.12 41.78
N CYS A 154 19.35 -1.52 42.83
CA CYS A 154 18.07 -1.85 43.47
C CYS A 154 16.84 -1.27 42.74
N ILE A 155 15.74 -2.03 42.76
CA ILE A 155 14.35 -1.57 42.60
C ILE A 155 13.74 -1.57 44.01
N VAL A 156 13.12 -0.46 44.41
CA VAL A 156 12.25 -0.41 45.60
C VAL A 156 10.91 0.19 45.17
N GLY A 157 9.86 -0.62 45.24
CA GLY A 157 8.48 -0.16 45.27
C GLY A 157 8.03 0.08 46.70
N ALA A 158 7.09 1.01 46.88
CA ALA A 158 6.33 1.16 48.11
C ALA A 158 4.91 1.63 47.78
N THR A 159 3.94 0.84 48.20
CA THR A 159 2.52 1.19 48.42
C THR A 159 2.36 1.72 49.85
N PHE A 160 1.37 2.58 50.12
CA PHE A 160 0.48 2.48 51.30
C PHE A 160 -0.64 3.53 51.27
N ASP A 161 -1.78 3.11 51.82
CA ASP A 161 -3.10 3.74 51.91
C ASP A 161 -3.24 4.86 52.96
N HIS A 162 -4.29 5.67 52.74
CA HIS A 162 -5.20 6.37 53.66
C HIS A 162 -4.77 6.67 55.11
N LEU A 163 -4.82 7.96 55.48
CA LEU A 163 -5.42 8.39 56.76
C LEU A 163 -5.92 9.84 56.70
N SER A 164 -7.17 10.05 57.08
CA SER A 164 -7.80 11.35 57.32
C SER A 164 -7.65 11.76 58.79
N MET A 165 -7.36 13.03 59.09
CA MET A 165 -7.91 13.69 60.29
C MET A 165 -7.82 15.22 60.22
N LEU A 166 -8.90 15.84 60.68
CA LEU A 166 -9.22 17.27 60.75
C LEU A 166 -8.50 18.03 61.90
N ILE A 167 -8.75 19.36 61.92
CA ILE A 167 -8.65 20.37 63.03
C ILE A 167 -7.42 21.27 62.90
N SER A 168 -7.42 22.61 63.04
CA SER A 168 -8.43 23.69 63.06
C SER A 168 -7.67 25.04 63.23
N ARG A 169 -8.10 26.06 62.49
CA ARG A 169 -8.13 27.52 62.77
C ARG A 169 -6.86 28.37 63.11
N SER A 170 -6.75 29.44 62.30
CA SER A 170 -6.43 30.85 62.63
C SER A 170 -4.95 31.21 62.93
N ALA A 171 -4.33 32.32 62.48
CA ALA A 171 -4.75 33.54 61.79
C ALA A 171 -3.53 34.27 61.14
N SER A 172 -3.83 35.11 60.14
CA SER A 172 -3.19 36.39 59.75
C SER A 172 -1.68 36.49 59.44
N ALA A 173 -1.34 36.79 58.18
CA ALA A 173 -0.81 38.11 57.77
C ALA A 173 -0.37 38.16 56.28
N LEU A 174 -0.98 39.10 55.55
CA LEU A 174 -0.46 39.91 54.46
C LEU A 174 0.82 39.45 53.71
N LEU A 175 0.64 38.97 52.47
CA LEU A 175 1.50 39.39 51.37
C LEU A 175 0.73 39.35 50.04
N ARG A 176 0.61 40.53 49.42
CA ARG A 176 0.03 40.74 48.09
C ARG A 176 0.98 40.15 47.05
N GLY A 177 0.59 39.04 46.45
CA GLY A 177 1.17 38.50 45.23
C GLY A 177 0.05 38.22 44.24
N ARG A 178 0.07 38.88 43.08
CA ARG A 178 -0.86 38.63 41.98
C ARG A 178 -0.74 37.18 41.53
N ILE A 179 -1.68 36.33 41.96
CA ILE A 179 -1.94 35.05 41.32
C ILE A 179 -3.10 35.32 40.37
N CYS A 180 -2.78 35.35 39.07
CA CYS A 180 -3.80 35.22 38.04
C CYS A 180 -4.58 33.95 38.33
N SER A 181 -5.83 34.12 38.78
CA SER A 181 -6.81 33.05 38.83
C SER A 181 -6.80 32.38 37.46
N ALA A 182 -6.42 31.11 37.42
CA ALA A 182 -6.62 30.25 36.27
C ALA A 182 -8.12 30.31 35.95
N SER A 183 -8.48 31.11 34.96
CA SER A 183 -9.81 31.11 34.38
C SER A 183 -10.12 29.66 34.04
N LYS A 184 -11.20 29.13 34.64
CA LYS A 184 -11.92 27.98 34.14
C LYS A 184 -12.02 28.15 32.63
N VAL A 185 -11.20 27.42 31.89
CA VAL A 185 -11.44 27.16 30.48
C VAL A 185 -12.71 26.32 30.51
N ILE A 186 -13.84 27.00 30.36
CA ILE A 186 -15.08 26.35 29.96
C ILE A 186 -14.71 25.66 28.65
N GLN A 187 -14.52 24.34 28.72
CA GLN A 187 -14.54 23.47 27.56
C GLN A 187 -15.93 23.63 26.95
N THR A 188 -16.08 24.63 26.08
CA THR A 188 -17.11 24.60 25.07
C THR A 188 -16.79 23.35 24.25
N ALA A 189 -17.60 22.31 24.42
CA ALA A 189 -17.56 21.12 23.60
C ALA A 189 -17.47 21.59 22.14
N ARG A 190 -16.34 21.29 21.48
CA ARG A 190 -16.14 21.63 20.07
C ARG A 190 -17.10 20.75 19.27
N ASN A 191 -18.32 21.25 19.04
CA ASN A 191 -19.34 20.64 18.18
C ASN A 191 -18.95 20.58 16.68
N ARG A 192 -17.66 20.68 16.34
CA ARG A 192 -17.18 20.75 14.96
C ARG A 192 -16.48 19.45 14.61
N GLY A 193 -16.98 18.78 13.58
CA GLY A 193 -16.35 17.60 13.01
C GLY A 193 -14.98 17.90 12.41
N LEU A 194 -14.16 16.88 12.20
CA LEU A 194 -12.85 16.94 11.60
C LEU A 194 -12.95 16.72 10.08
N LEU A 195 -12.45 17.66 9.27
CA LEU A 195 -12.55 17.64 7.82
C LEU A 195 -11.18 17.48 7.15
N THR A 196 -11.06 16.57 6.19
CA THR A 196 -9.82 16.39 5.40
C THR A 196 -10.09 16.32 3.90
N LEU A 197 -9.13 16.84 3.12
CA LEU A 197 -8.96 16.50 1.71
C LEU A 197 -7.91 15.40 1.63
N ALA A 198 -8.28 14.30 0.98
CA ALA A 198 -7.46 13.09 0.88
C ALA A 198 -7.07 12.81 -0.58
N ILE A 199 -5.86 12.27 -0.78
CA ILE A 199 -5.30 11.95 -2.09
C ILE A 199 -4.72 10.53 -2.09
N GLU A 200 -5.08 9.72 -3.09
CA GLU A 200 -4.54 8.37 -3.32
C GLU A 200 -3.97 8.29 -4.75
N THR A 201 -2.67 7.97 -4.85
CA THR A 201 -1.90 7.85 -6.10
C THR A 201 -0.80 6.79 -6.01
N SER A 202 -1.01 5.71 -5.25
CA SER A 202 0.02 4.67 -5.02
C SER A 202 0.16 3.69 -6.19
N CYS A 203 -0.92 3.45 -6.94
CA CYS A 203 -1.02 2.46 -8.00
C CYS A 203 -1.42 3.08 -9.35
N ASP A 204 -2.55 2.70 -9.94
CA ASP A 204 -3.08 3.19 -11.23
C ASP A 204 -4.37 4.01 -11.11
N ASP A 205 -4.99 4.04 -9.92
CA ASP A 205 -6.12 4.90 -9.60
C ASP A 205 -5.65 6.27 -9.07
N THR A 206 -6.04 7.34 -9.77
CA THR A 206 -5.95 8.71 -9.24
C THR A 206 -7.25 9.01 -8.49
N SER A 207 -7.19 9.14 -7.17
CA SER A 207 -8.40 9.39 -6.37
C SER A 207 -8.23 10.59 -5.46
N VAL A 208 -9.32 11.37 -5.32
CA VAL A 208 -9.43 12.50 -4.40
C VAL A 208 -10.75 12.37 -3.64
N ALA A 209 -10.70 12.62 -2.33
CA ALA A 209 -11.89 12.58 -1.50
C ALA A 209 -11.93 13.74 -0.49
N ILE A 210 -13.13 14.11 -0.07
CA ILE A 210 -13.36 14.99 1.07
C ILE A 210 -14.14 14.21 2.10
N VAL A 211 -13.50 13.94 3.24
CA VAL A 211 -14.06 13.13 4.33
C VAL A 211 -14.21 14.02 5.56
N GLU A 212 -15.40 14.00 6.17
CA GLU A 212 -15.68 14.67 7.42
C GLU A 212 -16.11 13.64 8.46
N LYS A 213 -15.51 13.68 9.64
CA LYS A 213 -15.96 12.94 10.82
C LYS A 213 -16.63 13.91 11.78
N ASN A 214 -17.90 13.70 12.10
CA ASN A 214 -18.60 14.45 13.12
C ASN A 214 -18.50 13.70 14.45
N ASP A 215 -18.03 14.40 15.48
CA ASP A 215 -18.05 13.94 16.87
C ASP A 215 -18.96 14.87 17.67
N ARG A 216 -20.27 14.70 17.47
CA ARG A 216 -21.28 15.43 18.25
C ARG A 216 -21.75 14.52 19.36
N SER A 217 -21.63 14.95 20.61
CA SER A 217 -22.27 14.28 21.76
C SER A 217 -21.99 12.77 21.85
N ARG A 218 -20.76 12.33 21.52
CA ARG A 218 -20.32 10.92 21.48
C ARG A 218 -20.97 10.03 20.42
N ASP A 219 -21.73 10.63 19.50
CA ASP A 219 -22.17 9.94 18.29
C ASP A 219 -21.19 10.24 17.16
N VAL A 220 -20.38 9.22 16.86
CA VAL A 220 -19.38 9.28 15.81
C VAL A 220 -20.02 8.91 14.49
N SER A 221 -20.15 9.90 13.61
CA SER A 221 -20.62 9.71 12.24
C SER A 221 -19.60 10.26 11.23
N ALA A 222 -19.62 9.74 10.01
CA ALA A 222 -18.79 10.21 8.92
C ALA A 222 -19.62 10.63 7.71
N ARG A 223 -19.08 11.53 6.90
CA ARG A 223 -19.67 11.92 5.62
C ARG A 223 -18.58 12.09 4.57
N ILE A 224 -18.81 11.49 3.40
CA ILE A 224 -18.00 11.72 2.20
C ILE A 224 -18.72 12.80 1.38
N HIS A 225 -18.11 13.98 1.25
CA HIS A 225 -18.66 15.08 0.45
C HIS A 225 -18.29 14.97 -1.03
N PHE A 226 -17.16 14.34 -1.28
CA PHE A 226 -16.62 14.11 -2.62
C PHE A 226 -15.80 12.82 -2.58
N LEU A 227 -15.95 11.98 -3.60
CA LEU A 227 -15.08 10.85 -3.88
C LEU A 227 -15.15 10.59 -5.38
N GLU A 228 -14.01 10.67 -6.04
CA GLU A 228 -13.91 10.37 -7.47
C GLU A 228 -12.57 9.72 -7.78
N ASN A 229 -12.62 8.75 -8.68
CA ASN A 229 -11.47 7.95 -9.10
C ASN A 229 -11.33 8.02 -10.62
N VAL A 230 -10.10 8.16 -11.10
CA VAL A 230 -9.72 8.02 -12.51
C VAL A 230 -8.66 6.93 -12.62
N THR A 231 -9.06 5.78 -13.16
CA THR A 231 -8.18 4.63 -13.41
C THR A 231 -7.43 4.82 -14.71
N ALA A 232 -6.11 4.59 -14.72
CA ALA A 232 -5.32 4.59 -15.95
C ALA A 232 -5.74 3.44 -16.90
N ASP A 233 -5.89 3.73 -18.20
CA ASP A 233 -6.19 2.68 -19.18
C ASP A 233 -4.92 1.92 -19.56
N THR A 234 -4.75 0.73 -18.99
CA THR A 234 -3.58 -0.13 -19.25
C THR A 234 -3.96 -1.44 -19.95
N ARG A 235 -5.13 -1.49 -20.62
CA ARG A 235 -5.65 -2.70 -21.27
C ARG A 235 -4.71 -3.28 -22.31
N GLU A 236 -4.01 -2.43 -23.07
CA GLU A 236 -3.00 -2.83 -24.06
C GLU A 236 -1.90 -3.71 -23.43
N TYR A 237 -1.50 -3.40 -22.21
CA TYR A 237 -0.46 -4.10 -21.47
C TYR A 237 -0.99 -5.29 -20.65
N ARG A 238 -2.32 -5.49 -20.63
CA ARG A 238 -3.01 -6.56 -19.89
C ARG A 238 -2.65 -6.63 -18.40
N GLY A 239 -2.30 -5.49 -17.82
CA GLY A 239 -1.88 -5.33 -16.43
C GLY A 239 -1.47 -3.87 -16.16
N ILE A 240 -1.14 -3.55 -14.92
CA ILE A 240 -0.74 -2.18 -14.54
C ILE A 240 0.57 -1.82 -15.25
N HIS A 241 0.58 -0.67 -15.94
CA HIS A 241 1.75 -0.12 -16.61
C HIS A 241 2.25 1.14 -15.88
N PRO A 242 3.42 1.11 -15.21
CA PRO A 242 3.84 2.18 -14.31
C PRO A 242 3.89 3.57 -14.93
N ILE A 243 4.36 3.69 -16.18
CA ILE A 243 4.48 4.99 -16.87
C ILE A 243 3.11 5.56 -17.21
N LEU A 244 2.17 4.73 -17.67
CA LEU A 244 0.82 5.21 -18.00
C LEU A 244 0.04 5.59 -16.73
N ALA A 245 0.26 4.86 -15.64
CA ALA A 245 -0.28 5.22 -14.33
C ALA A 245 0.26 6.59 -13.88
N LEU A 246 1.57 6.83 -14.00
CA LEU A 246 2.18 8.12 -13.68
C LEU A 246 1.63 9.27 -14.55
N GLU A 247 1.57 9.08 -15.86
CA GLU A 247 1.02 10.07 -16.81
C GLU A 247 -0.44 10.39 -16.45
N SER A 248 -1.24 9.37 -16.15
CA SER A 248 -2.63 9.54 -15.68
C SER A 248 -2.71 10.35 -14.39
N HIS A 249 -1.88 10.08 -13.38
CA HIS A 249 -1.86 10.87 -12.15
C HIS A 249 -1.50 12.34 -12.40
N GLN A 250 -0.47 12.59 -13.22
CA GLN A 250 -0.02 13.94 -13.55
C GLN A 250 -1.08 14.72 -14.33
N GLU A 251 -1.81 14.05 -15.22
CA GLU A 251 -2.87 14.68 -15.99
C GLU A 251 -4.13 14.96 -15.15
N ASN A 252 -4.51 14.04 -14.27
CA ASN A 252 -5.85 14.03 -13.66
C ASN A 252 -5.90 14.57 -12.23
N LEU A 253 -4.82 14.46 -11.44
CA LEU A 253 -4.88 14.80 -10.02
C LEU A 253 -5.30 16.26 -9.77
N ALA A 254 -4.67 17.21 -10.46
CA ALA A 254 -5.00 18.64 -10.28
C ALA A 254 -6.45 18.96 -10.70
N LYS A 255 -6.95 18.30 -11.76
CA LYS A 255 -8.34 18.43 -12.23
C LYS A 255 -9.32 17.91 -11.17
N LEU A 256 -9.03 16.75 -10.58
CA LEU A 256 -9.83 16.16 -9.51
C LEU A 256 -9.80 17.01 -8.24
N VAL A 257 -8.64 17.52 -7.83
CA VAL A 257 -8.54 18.46 -6.70
C VAL A 257 -9.40 19.68 -6.96
N HIS A 258 -9.30 20.31 -8.14
CA HIS A 258 -10.12 21.47 -8.49
C HIS A 258 -11.64 21.18 -8.38
N LYS A 259 -12.08 20.03 -8.88
CA LYS A 259 -13.47 19.57 -8.75
C LYS A 259 -13.88 19.31 -7.30
N ALA A 260 -13.00 18.69 -6.51
CA ALA A 260 -13.24 18.42 -5.09
C ALA A 260 -13.46 19.71 -4.30
N LEU A 261 -12.68 20.78 -4.56
CA LEU A 261 -12.81 22.06 -3.84
C LEU A 261 -14.23 22.64 -3.86
N GLN A 262 -14.98 22.42 -4.94
CA GLN A 262 -16.37 22.90 -5.08
C GLN A 262 -17.32 22.22 -4.09
N HIS A 263 -16.98 21.01 -3.63
CA HIS A 263 -17.74 20.15 -2.74
C HIS A 263 -17.32 20.26 -1.27
N LEU A 264 -16.33 21.09 -0.96
CA LEU A 264 -16.06 21.44 0.44
C LEU A 264 -17.34 22.06 1.06
N PRO A 265 -17.68 21.72 2.31
CA PRO A 265 -18.89 22.22 2.93
C PRO A 265 -18.95 23.76 2.94
N SER A 266 -20.13 24.30 2.68
CA SER A 266 -20.42 25.72 2.82
C SER A 266 -20.38 26.14 4.29
N VAL A 267 -20.11 27.42 4.51
CA VAL A 267 -20.08 28.03 5.82
C VAL A 267 -21.52 28.40 6.22
N SER A 268 -21.96 28.05 7.43
CA SER A 268 -23.17 28.64 8.01
C SER A 268 -22.91 30.10 8.40
N GLU A 269 -23.88 30.99 8.18
CA GLU A 269 -23.71 32.46 8.33
C GLU A 269 -23.32 32.93 9.74
N ASP A 270 -23.46 32.06 10.76
CA ASP A 270 -23.17 32.40 12.14
C ASP A 270 -21.69 32.24 12.51
N GLY A 271 -20.93 33.33 12.35
CA GLY A 271 -19.76 33.64 13.18
C GLY A 271 -18.52 32.75 13.04
N GLU A 272 -18.38 31.94 11.98
CA GLU A 272 -17.14 31.20 11.76
C GLU A 272 -15.96 32.15 11.48
N ASP A 273 -14.84 31.89 12.16
CA ASP A 273 -13.57 32.60 11.98
C ASP A 273 -13.13 32.58 10.50
N ARG A 274 -12.99 33.76 9.89
CA ARG A 274 -12.55 33.94 8.50
C ARG A 274 -11.22 33.24 8.19
N SER A 275 -10.37 32.99 9.20
CA SER A 275 -9.12 32.23 9.05
C SER A 275 -9.32 30.77 8.62
N LYS A 276 -10.54 30.25 8.79
CA LYS A 276 -10.95 28.86 8.50
C LYS A 276 -11.66 28.70 7.16
N LEU A 277 -11.62 29.73 6.31
CA LEU A 277 -12.30 29.73 5.02
C LEU A 277 -11.28 29.76 3.89
N ILE A 278 -11.66 29.17 2.75
CA ILE A 278 -10.98 29.37 1.47
C ILE A 278 -11.95 30.04 0.50
N LYS A 279 -11.43 30.97 -0.30
CA LYS A 279 -12.18 31.62 -1.37
C LYS A 279 -11.83 30.93 -2.69
N LEU A 280 -12.83 30.41 -3.38
CA LEU A 280 -12.66 29.80 -4.69
C LEU A 280 -12.66 30.87 -5.79
N SER A 281 -12.25 30.48 -7.00
CA SER A 281 -12.16 31.38 -8.16
C SER A 281 -13.52 31.93 -8.61
N ASP A 282 -14.61 31.22 -8.33
CA ASP A 282 -15.99 31.67 -8.57
C ASP A 282 -16.49 32.67 -7.51
N GLY A 283 -15.67 33.00 -6.52
CA GLY A 283 -16.00 33.90 -5.42
C GLY A 283 -16.66 33.21 -4.23
N SER A 284 -17.05 31.93 -4.33
CA SER A 284 -17.66 31.18 -3.24
C SER A 284 -16.68 30.97 -2.09
N GLN A 285 -17.21 30.96 -0.87
CA GLN A 285 -16.45 30.67 0.34
C GLN A 285 -16.77 29.26 0.80
N ARG A 286 -15.72 28.47 1.03
CA ARG A 286 -15.82 27.09 1.52
C ARG A 286 -15.06 26.94 2.82
N ARG A 287 -15.50 25.99 3.64
CA ARG A 287 -14.76 25.61 4.85
C ARG A 287 -13.40 25.01 4.44
N LYS A 288 -12.33 25.57 5.01
CA LYS A 288 -10.97 25.05 4.87
C LYS A 288 -10.87 23.69 5.57
N PRO A 289 -10.25 22.67 4.96
CA PRO A 289 -9.92 21.43 5.64
C PRO A 289 -9.09 21.67 6.90
N ASP A 290 -9.23 20.81 7.90
CA ASP A 290 -8.44 20.88 9.13
C ASP A 290 -7.03 20.32 8.91
N PHE A 291 -6.85 19.42 7.95
CA PHE A 291 -5.55 18.92 7.45
C PHE A 291 -5.71 18.31 6.04
N VAL A 292 -4.59 18.07 5.35
CA VAL A 292 -4.54 17.31 4.09
C VAL A 292 -3.93 15.93 4.36
N SER A 293 -4.53 14.88 3.81
CA SER A 293 -3.98 13.53 3.85
C SER A 293 -3.59 13.07 2.44
N ALA A 294 -2.47 12.34 2.34
CA ALA A 294 -2.11 11.69 1.08
C ALA A 294 -1.38 10.37 1.36
N THR A 295 -1.52 9.42 0.44
CA THR A 295 -0.80 8.15 0.52
C THR A 295 0.69 8.37 0.43
N ARG A 296 1.40 8.00 1.49
CA ARG A 296 2.87 8.11 1.57
C ARG A 296 3.56 6.82 1.14
N GLY A 297 2.89 5.68 1.29
CA GLY A 297 3.35 4.37 0.82
C GLY A 297 2.62 3.21 1.50
N PRO A 298 2.95 1.95 1.15
CA PRO A 298 3.82 1.56 0.04
C PRO A 298 3.18 1.86 -1.33
N GLY A 299 3.97 1.78 -2.41
CA GLY A 299 3.48 2.04 -3.78
C GLY A 299 4.58 2.34 -4.80
N MET A 300 4.17 2.62 -6.04
CA MET A 300 5.09 3.07 -7.08
C MET A 300 5.61 4.47 -6.73
N ARG A 301 6.92 4.59 -6.48
CA ARG A 301 7.51 5.81 -5.91
C ARG A 301 7.22 7.07 -6.73
N ALA A 302 7.28 6.98 -8.06
CA ALA A 302 6.98 8.11 -8.94
C ALA A 302 5.53 8.58 -8.79
N ASN A 303 4.60 7.64 -8.71
CA ASN A 303 3.16 7.90 -8.57
C ASN A 303 2.84 8.49 -7.19
N LEU A 304 3.47 7.96 -6.14
CA LEU A 304 3.34 8.49 -4.78
C LEU A 304 3.79 9.96 -4.69
N PHE A 305 4.85 10.36 -5.39
CA PHE A 305 5.30 11.76 -5.38
C PHE A 305 4.23 12.72 -5.91
N THR A 306 3.51 12.35 -6.97
CA THR A 306 2.46 13.19 -7.54
C THR A 306 1.40 13.56 -6.51
N GLY A 307 0.90 12.59 -5.73
CA GLY A 307 -0.07 12.83 -4.67
C GLY A 307 0.53 13.53 -3.45
N LEU A 308 1.70 13.08 -3.01
CA LEU A 308 2.36 13.58 -1.80
C LEU A 308 2.75 15.06 -1.93
N ASP A 309 3.37 15.44 -3.05
CA ASP A 309 3.82 16.83 -3.28
C ASP A 309 2.64 17.77 -3.49
N THR A 310 1.58 17.30 -4.17
CA THR A 310 0.31 18.05 -4.28
C THR A 310 -0.30 18.28 -2.91
N GLY A 311 -0.38 17.23 -2.07
CA GLY A 311 -0.95 17.31 -0.73
C GLY A 311 -0.17 18.26 0.19
N LYS A 312 1.16 18.21 0.14
CA LYS A 312 2.04 19.16 0.85
C LYS A 312 1.89 20.59 0.34
N GLY A 313 1.80 20.77 -0.99
CA GLY A 313 1.57 22.08 -1.58
C GLY A 313 0.27 22.72 -1.09
N LEU A 314 -0.81 21.95 -1.01
CA LEU A 314 -2.09 22.38 -0.43
C LEU A 314 -1.96 22.69 1.06
N ALA A 315 -1.29 21.83 1.83
CA ALA A 315 -1.07 22.05 3.27
C ALA A 315 -0.29 23.34 3.55
N VAL A 316 0.78 23.61 2.79
CA VAL A 316 1.55 24.85 2.87
C VAL A 316 0.71 26.05 2.43
N ALA A 317 -0.02 25.96 1.31
CA ALA A 317 -0.85 27.07 0.84
C ALA A 317 -1.95 27.46 1.84
N TRP A 318 -2.53 26.47 2.54
CA TRP A 318 -3.62 26.67 3.50
C TRP A 318 -3.17 26.85 4.95
N GLN A 319 -1.87 26.68 5.21
CA GLN A 319 -1.26 26.72 6.54
C GLN A 319 -1.96 25.73 7.50
N ILE A 320 -2.16 24.51 7.02
CA ILE A 320 -2.75 23.41 7.78
C ILE A 320 -1.81 22.20 7.82
N PRO A 321 -1.96 21.29 8.80
CA PRO A 321 -1.15 20.08 8.88
C PRO A 321 -1.28 19.19 7.64
N PHE A 322 -0.24 18.39 7.43
CA PHE A 322 -0.19 17.33 6.44
C PHE A 322 -0.07 15.98 7.15
N ILE A 323 -0.68 14.93 6.58
CA ILE A 323 -0.60 13.55 7.09
C ILE A 323 -0.28 12.61 5.93
N GLY A 324 0.89 11.98 6.00
CA GLY A 324 1.27 10.88 5.13
C GLY A 324 0.69 9.57 5.66
N VAL A 325 -0.23 8.98 4.91
CA VAL A 325 -0.99 7.79 5.32
C VAL A 325 -0.37 6.52 4.74
N HIS A 326 -0.37 5.45 5.52
CA HIS A 326 0.03 4.13 5.06
C HIS A 326 -1.12 3.47 4.29
N HIS A 327 -0.89 3.11 3.04
CA HIS A 327 -1.90 2.56 2.12
C HIS A 327 -2.60 1.32 2.69
N MET A 328 -1.82 0.35 3.18
CA MET A 328 -2.39 -0.88 3.76
C MET A 328 -3.20 -0.62 5.04
N GLN A 329 -2.72 0.26 5.91
CA GLN A 329 -3.46 0.68 7.11
C GLN A 329 -4.83 1.26 6.73
N ALA A 330 -4.90 2.05 5.66
CA ALA A 330 -6.17 2.60 5.17
C ALA A 330 -7.16 1.50 4.74
N HIS A 331 -6.69 0.47 4.03
CA HIS A 331 -7.51 -0.72 3.73
C HIS A 331 -8.03 -1.40 5.00
N LEU A 332 -7.20 -1.55 6.04
CA LEU A 332 -7.60 -2.18 7.30
C LEU A 332 -8.64 -1.38 8.09
N LEU A 333 -8.57 -0.04 8.03
CA LEU A 333 -9.46 0.86 8.77
C LEU A 333 -10.75 1.22 8.00
N THR A 334 -10.85 0.88 6.72
CA THR A 334 -12.02 1.18 5.89
C THR A 334 -13.36 0.66 6.45
N PRO A 335 -13.46 -0.53 7.07
CA PRO A 335 -14.70 -0.95 7.71
C PRO A 335 -15.19 -0.01 8.82
N ARG A 336 -14.26 0.66 9.52
CA ARG A 336 -14.58 1.65 10.56
C ARG A 336 -15.16 2.92 9.94
N LEU A 337 -14.68 3.33 8.76
CA LEU A 337 -15.32 4.36 7.94
C LEU A 337 -16.75 3.95 7.57
N VAL A 338 -16.96 2.72 7.12
CA VAL A 338 -18.30 2.22 6.74
C VAL A 338 -19.26 2.22 7.93
N SER A 339 -18.79 1.80 9.11
CA SER A 339 -19.55 1.88 10.36
C SER A 339 -19.95 3.32 10.68
N ALA A 340 -19.03 4.27 10.54
CA ALA A 340 -19.30 5.70 10.75
C ALA A 340 -20.25 6.30 9.69
N LEU A 341 -20.15 5.90 8.42
CA LEU A 341 -21.03 6.35 7.34
C LEU A 341 -22.46 5.84 7.52
N SER A 342 -22.62 4.59 7.95
CA SER A 342 -23.93 3.97 8.15
C SER A 342 -24.73 4.68 9.25
N ARG A 343 -24.04 5.23 10.26
CA ARG A 343 -24.66 6.05 11.32
C ARG A 343 -25.18 7.39 10.82
N ALA A 344 -24.52 8.00 9.84
CA ALA A 344 -24.96 9.27 9.27
C ALA A 344 -26.25 9.14 8.44
N GLN A 345 -26.60 7.94 7.98
CA GLN A 345 -27.81 7.68 7.18
C GLN A 345 -29.05 7.42 8.05
N HIS A 346 -28.88 7.10 9.33
CA HIS A 346 -29.98 6.95 10.27
C HIS A 346 -30.31 8.31 10.91
N ASP A 347 -31.26 9.02 10.32
CA ASP A 347 -31.71 10.32 10.79
C ASP A 347 -32.63 10.20 12.04
N SER A 348 -32.26 10.93 13.08
CA SER A 348 -33.10 11.63 14.09
C SER A 348 -34.18 10.97 14.97
N ASP A 349 -34.52 9.68 14.91
CA ASP A 349 -35.59 9.11 15.79
C ASP A 349 -35.19 7.93 16.72
N VAL A 350 -33.94 7.46 16.65
CA VAL A 350 -33.48 6.37 17.54
C VAL A 350 -32.44 6.92 18.50
N ALA A 351 -32.74 6.81 19.80
CA ALA A 351 -31.90 7.28 20.90
C ALA A 351 -30.42 7.01 20.65
N SER A 352 -29.60 8.08 20.73
CA SER A 352 -28.13 8.08 20.82
C SER A 352 -27.59 6.75 21.32
N THR A 353 -27.25 5.85 20.40
CA THR A 353 -26.57 4.63 20.77
C THR A 353 -25.11 5.03 20.93
N ASN A 354 -24.64 5.12 22.19
CA ASN A 354 -23.22 5.23 22.56
C ASN A 354 -22.41 3.99 22.12
N GLN A 355 -22.70 3.43 20.94
CA GLN A 355 -22.04 2.25 20.43
C GLN A 355 -20.68 2.65 19.84
N PRO A 356 -19.59 1.97 20.22
CA PRO A 356 -18.27 2.21 19.65
C PRO A 356 -18.25 1.88 18.15
N LEU A 357 -17.33 2.49 17.40
CA LEU A 357 -17.12 2.16 15.99
C LEU A 357 -16.73 0.70 15.82
N THR A 358 -17.36 0.03 14.85
CA THR A 358 -17.09 -1.37 14.51
C THR A 358 -16.23 -1.46 13.25
N PRO A 359 -15.29 -2.42 13.16
CA PRO A 359 -14.81 -3.29 14.22
C PRO A 359 -14.08 -2.53 15.33
N GLU A 360 -14.26 -3.01 16.55
CA GLU A 360 -13.41 -2.65 17.69
C GLU A 360 -12.08 -3.40 17.62
N PHE A 361 -11.04 -2.85 18.22
CA PHE A 361 -9.80 -3.57 18.41
C PHE A 361 -9.90 -4.58 19.59
N PRO A 362 -9.27 -5.76 19.52
CA PRO A 362 -8.53 -6.28 18.38
C PRO A 362 -9.44 -6.95 17.32
N PHE A 363 -9.04 -6.87 16.06
CA PHE A 363 -9.69 -7.60 14.96
C PHE A 363 -8.65 -8.24 14.03
N LEU A 364 -9.04 -9.35 13.38
CA LEU A 364 -8.21 -9.99 12.35
C LEU A 364 -8.66 -9.47 10.99
N SER A 365 -7.70 -9.18 10.11
CA SER A 365 -7.98 -8.73 8.76
C SER A 365 -7.36 -9.66 7.73
N ILE A 366 -8.10 -9.94 6.68
CA ILE A 366 -7.62 -10.51 5.44
C ILE A 366 -7.56 -9.39 4.40
N LEU A 367 -6.36 -8.98 4.02
CA LEU A 367 -6.19 -7.99 2.96
C LEU A 367 -5.78 -8.72 1.68
N VAL A 368 -6.69 -8.75 0.71
CA VAL A 368 -6.57 -9.45 -0.57
C VAL A 368 -6.86 -8.50 -1.74
N SER A 369 -5.80 -8.01 -2.36
CA SER A 369 -5.85 -7.14 -3.53
C SER A 369 -5.06 -7.72 -4.71
N GLY A 370 -4.93 -6.96 -5.80
CA GLY A 370 -4.04 -7.32 -6.91
C GLY A 370 -2.57 -7.40 -6.51
N GLY A 371 -2.14 -6.62 -5.50
CA GLY A 371 -0.73 -6.56 -5.06
C GLY A 371 -0.46 -7.16 -3.69
N HIS A 372 -1.49 -7.50 -2.91
CA HIS A 372 -1.32 -7.92 -1.52
C HIS A 372 -2.19 -9.12 -1.16
N SER A 373 -1.66 -10.00 -0.31
CA SER A 373 -2.37 -11.12 0.28
C SER A 373 -1.78 -11.41 1.65
N MET A 374 -2.44 -10.92 2.70
CA MET A 374 -1.93 -10.99 4.06
C MET A 374 -3.03 -11.15 5.10
N LEU A 375 -2.67 -11.79 6.22
CA LEU A 375 -3.43 -11.82 7.47
C LEU A 375 -2.78 -10.87 8.46
N VAL A 376 -3.56 -9.94 9.00
CA VAL A 376 -3.07 -8.89 9.89
C VAL A 376 -3.92 -8.84 11.15
N GLU A 377 -3.29 -9.04 12.31
CA GLU A 377 -3.86 -8.78 13.62
C GLU A 377 -3.74 -7.27 13.90
N SER A 378 -4.86 -6.57 14.03
CA SER A 378 -4.90 -5.16 14.40
C SER A 378 -5.31 -5.04 15.86
N THR A 379 -4.42 -4.55 16.73
CA THR A 379 -4.67 -4.37 18.18
C THR A 379 -4.89 -2.91 18.56
N SER A 380 -4.46 -1.97 17.71
CA SER A 380 -4.74 -0.54 17.81
C SER A 380 -4.62 0.12 16.44
N ILE A 381 -4.85 1.43 16.36
CA ILE A 381 -4.66 2.20 15.12
C ILE A 381 -3.21 2.19 14.62
N THR A 382 -2.23 1.88 15.47
CA THR A 382 -0.80 1.92 15.13
C THR A 382 -0.10 0.57 15.22
N ASP A 383 -0.76 -0.44 15.78
CA ASP A 383 -0.22 -1.77 15.98
C ASP A 383 -0.98 -2.79 15.13
N HIS A 384 -0.33 -3.16 14.03
CA HIS A 384 -0.82 -4.03 12.98
C HIS A 384 0.22 -5.12 12.70
N THR A 385 0.05 -6.28 13.33
CA THR A 385 0.98 -7.41 13.28
C THR A 385 0.62 -8.33 12.12
N ILE A 386 1.55 -8.56 11.18
CA ILE A 386 1.33 -9.49 10.05
C ILE A 386 1.51 -10.93 10.54
N MET A 387 0.44 -11.71 10.51
CA MET A 387 0.45 -13.13 10.87
C MET A 387 0.87 -14.01 9.70
N ALA A 388 0.40 -13.69 8.50
CA ALA A 388 0.74 -14.40 7.27
C ALA A 388 0.83 -13.41 6.11
N THR A 389 1.73 -13.69 5.16
CA THR A 389 1.82 -12.98 3.88
C THR A 389 2.11 -13.99 2.77
N THR A 390 1.82 -13.62 1.52
CA THR A 390 2.23 -14.41 0.36
C THR A 390 3.75 -14.45 0.21
N ALA A 391 4.27 -15.64 -0.09
CA ALA A 391 5.68 -15.86 -0.43
C ALA A 391 5.99 -15.53 -1.89
N ASP A 392 4.96 -15.46 -2.74
CA ASP A 392 5.11 -15.34 -4.18
C ASP A 392 4.28 -14.17 -4.76
N ILE A 393 3.15 -14.44 -5.40
CA ILE A 393 2.24 -13.46 -5.99
C ILE A 393 1.01 -13.30 -5.11
N ALA A 394 0.32 -12.18 -5.24
CA ALA A 394 -0.96 -11.98 -4.57
C ALA A 394 -2.08 -12.82 -5.21
N ILE A 395 -3.13 -13.11 -4.45
CA ILE A 395 -4.30 -13.86 -4.92
C ILE A 395 -5.01 -13.14 -6.08
N GLY A 396 -5.10 -11.80 -6.06
CA GLY A 396 -5.68 -11.02 -7.15
C GLY A 396 -4.90 -11.19 -8.45
N GLU A 397 -3.58 -11.02 -8.41
CA GLU A 397 -2.70 -11.25 -9.58
C GLU A 397 -2.75 -12.70 -10.07
N SER A 398 -2.83 -13.67 -9.16
CA SER A 398 -2.98 -15.09 -9.49
C SER A 398 -4.29 -15.36 -10.24
N LEU A 399 -5.41 -14.84 -9.74
CA LEU A 399 -6.71 -14.96 -10.37
C LEU A 399 -6.76 -14.24 -11.72
N ASP A 400 -6.14 -13.07 -11.86
CA ASP A 400 -6.06 -12.36 -13.13
C ASP A 400 -5.25 -13.14 -14.17
N LYS A 401 -4.13 -13.75 -13.76
CA LYS A 401 -3.33 -14.64 -14.63
C LYS A 401 -4.13 -15.88 -15.04
N ALA A 402 -4.81 -16.52 -14.10
CA ALA A 402 -5.68 -17.66 -14.36
C ALA A 402 -6.80 -17.30 -15.33
N ALA A 403 -7.46 -16.16 -15.12
CA ALA A 403 -8.57 -15.68 -15.93
C ALA A 403 -8.19 -15.49 -17.39
N ARG A 404 -6.99 -14.98 -17.68
CA ARG A 404 -6.51 -14.79 -19.05
C ARG A 404 -6.36 -16.10 -19.84
N GLU A 405 -6.10 -17.20 -19.16
CA GLU A 405 -5.98 -18.53 -19.79
C GLU A 405 -7.34 -19.24 -19.87
N ILE A 406 -8.18 -19.09 -18.83
CA ILE A 406 -9.47 -19.79 -18.73
C ILE A 406 -10.54 -19.11 -19.60
N LEU A 407 -10.61 -17.78 -19.61
CA LEU A 407 -11.69 -17.06 -20.28
C LEU A 407 -11.59 -17.18 -21.80
N PRO A 408 -12.73 -17.34 -22.51
CA PRO A 408 -12.76 -17.27 -23.96
C PRO A 408 -12.21 -15.94 -24.50
N SER A 409 -11.59 -15.97 -25.68
CA SER A 409 -11.02 -14.77 -26.31
C SER A 409 -12.06 -13.70 -26.64
N SER A 410 -13.32 -14.08 -26.86
CA SER A 410 -14.45 -13.15 -27.03
C SER A 410 -14.66 -12.31 -25.77
N VAL A 411 -14.77 -12.98 -24.61
CA VAL A 411 -14.96 -12.34 -23.30
C VAL A 411 -13.81 -11.38 -22.97
N LEU A 412 -12.57 -11.78 -23.24
CA LEU A 412 -11.40 -10.94 -22.98
C LEU A 412 -11.36 -9.68 -23.86
N LYS A 413 -11.83 -9.74 -25.11
CA LYS A 413 -11.87 -8.58 -26.02
C LYS A 413 -12.94 -7.56 -25.64
N GLU A 414 -14.02 -8.01 -25.01
CA GLU A 414 -15.12 -7.15 -24.54
C GLU A 414 -14.84 -6.55 -23.15
N ALA A 415 -13.76 -6.96 -22.49
CA ALA A 415 -13.38 -6.48 -21.17
C ALA A 415 -13.13 -4.96 -21.18
N LYS A 416 -13.89 -4.24 -20.34
CA LYS A 416 -13.77 -2.79 -20.17
C LYS A 416 -12.58 -2.39 -19.29
N THR A 417 -12.06 -3.31 -18.49
CA THR A 417 -10.99 -3.06 -17.50
C THR A 417 -10.05 -4.25 -17.44
N THR A 418 -8.91 -4.09 -16.77
CA THR A 418 -7.91 -5.13 -16.51
C THR A 418 -8.23 -6.00 -15.28
N MET A 419 -9.39 -5.83 -14.64
CA MET A 419 -9.84 -6.60 -13.47
C MET A 419 -10.40 -7.99 -13.86
N TYR A 420 -9.53 -8.84 -14.41
CA TYR A 420 -9.94 -10.14 -14.98
C TYR A 420 -10.48 -11.13 -13.93
N GLY A 421 -10.06 -11.04 -12.67
CA GLY A 421 -10.58 -11.87 -11.58
C GLY A 421 -12.08 -11.66 -11.33
N LYS A 422 -12.58 -10.43 -11.52
CA LYS A 422 -14.02 -10.13 -11.44
C LYS A 422 -14.78 -10.76 -12.62
N LEU A 423 -14.20 -10.70 -13.82
CA LEU A 423 -14.78 -11.36 -15.00
C LEU A 423 -14.77 -12.88 -14.85
N LEU A 424 -13.73 -13.44 -14.23
CA LEU A 424 -13.64 -14.86 -13.93
C LEU A 424 -14.75 -15.33 -13.00
N GLU A 425 -15.07 -14.57 -11.96
CA GLU A 425 -16.20 -14.85 -11.07
C GLU A 425 -17.53 -14.85 -11.83
N GLN A 426 -17.78 -13.81 -12.65
CA GLN A 426 -19.00 -13.70 -13.44
C GLN A 426 -19.16 -14.84 -14.45
N PHE A 427 -18.07 -15.27 -15.07
CA PHE A 427 -18.05 -16.39 -15.99
C PHE A 427 -18.27 -17.73 -15.28
N ALA A 428 -17.66 -17.93 -14.11
CA ALA A 428 -17.79 -19.16 -13.35
C ALA A 428 -19.18 -19.33 -12.70
N PHE A 429 -19.79 -18.22 -12.27
CA PHE A 429 -21.00 -18.25 -11.47
C PHE A 429 -22.08 -17.28 -12.01
N PRO A 430 -22.61 -17.52 -13.22
CA PRO A 430 -23.63 -16.65 -13.82
C PRO A 430 -24.94 -16.59 -13.01
N GLY A 431 -25.30 -17.67 -12.31
CA GLY A 431 -26.45 -17.75 -11.41
C GLY A 431 -26.20 -17.19 -10.01
N GLY A 432 -24.98 -16.69 -9.74
CA GLY A 432 -24.60 -16.16 -8.43
C GLY A 432 -24.72 -17.23 -7.35
N SER A 433 -25.40 -16.89 -6.24
CA SER A 433 -25.49 -17.76 -5.06
C SER A 433 -26.13 -19.12 -5.30
N ALA A 434 -26.94 -19.28 -6.35
CA ALA A 434 -27.47 -20.59 -6.71
C ALA A 434 -26.34 -21.56 -7.12
N ASP A 435 -25.32 -21.06 -7.81
CA ASP A 435 -24.25 -21.90 -8.39
C ASP A 435 -23.29 -22.46 -7.34
N TRP A 436 -23.15 -21.79 -6.19
CA TRP A 436 -22.32 -22.26 -5.07
C TRP A 436 -23.13 -22.64 -3.83
N SER A 437 -24.45 -22.80 -3.97
CA SER A 437 -25.33 -23.23 -2.87
C SER A 437 -24.99 -24.62 -2.32
N SER A 438 -24.37 -25.47 -3.14
CA SER A 438 -23.90 -26.81 -2.78
C SER A 438 -22.48 -26.84 -2.21
N TYR A 439 -21.79 -25.70 -2.14
CA TYR A 439 -20.44 -25.64 -1.61
C TYR A 439 -20.41 -25.97 -0.12
N CYS A 440 -19.51 -26.89 0.27
CA CYS A 440 -19.25 -27.25 1.65
C CYS A 440 -17.75 -27.12 1.93
N ALA A 441 -17.37 -26.33 2.93
CA ALA A 441 -16.00 -26.24 3.38
C ALA A 441 -15.53 -27.58 4.03
N PRO A 442 -14.25 -27.96 3.86
CA PRO A 442 -13.66 -29.09 4.57
C PRO A 442 -13.76 -28.93 6.10
N LYS A 443 -14.35 -29.92 6.78
CA LYS A 443 -14.53 -29.91 8.23
C LYS A 443 -13.21 -30.11 8.97
N THR A 444 -12.28 -30.84 8.35
CA THR A 444 -10.99 -31.17 8.94
C THR A 444 -9.84 -30.84 8.00
N ARG A 445 -8.62 -30.66 8.55
CA ARG A 445 -7.40 -30.50 7.74
C ARG A 445 -7.14 -31.71 6.84
N GLY A 446 -7.55 -32.91 7.26
CA GLY A 446 -7.42 -34.12 6.45
C GLY A 446 -8.30 -34.07 5.20
N GLU A 447 -9.50 -33.49 5.30
CA GLU A 447 -10.40 -33.29 4.17
C GLU A 447 -9.84 -32.27 3.15
N GLU A 448 -9.09 -31.27 3.61
CA GLU A 448 -8.41 -30.30 2.72
C GLU A 448 -7.35 -30.97 1.81
N LEU A 449 -6.89 -32.18 2.15
CA LEU A 449 -5.94 -32.96 1.35
C LEU A 449 -6.61 -33.84 0.29
N ILE A 450 -7.93 -34.02 0.39
CA ILE A 450 -8.66 -34.89 -0.53
C ILE A 450 -8.70 -34.23 -1.91
N LYS A 451 -8.01 -34.87 -2.84
CA LYS A 451 -8.01 -34.49 -4.25
C LYS A 451 -9.38 -34.76 -4.85
N GLN A 452 -9.99 -33.74 -5.45
CA GLN A 452 -11.24 -33.88 -6.19
C GLN A 452 -10.92 -33.90 -7.70
N PRO A 453 -11.02 -35.06 -8.37
CA PRO A 453 -10.82 -35.13 -9.81
C PRO A 453 -11.97 -34.45 -10.54
N SER A 454 -11.65 -33.65 -11.56
CA SER A 454 -12.65 -33.08 -12.46
C SER A 454 -13.26 -34.16 -13.35
N PRO A 455 -14.43 -33.91 -13.97
CA PRO A 455 -14.98 -34.79 -15.01
C PRO A 455 -14.02 -35.05 -16.19
N TRP A 456 -13.01 -34.19 -16.38
CA TRP A 456 -11.97 -34.29 -17.41
C TRP A 456 -10.65 -34.89 -16.89
N GLY A 457 -10.64 -35.47 -15.69
CA GLY A 457 -9.50 -36.25 -15.16
C GLY A 457 -8.32 -35.43 -14.64
N TRP A 458 -8.43 -34.09 -14.58
CA TRP A 458 -7.42 -33.24 -13.97
C TRP A 458 -7.77 -32.89 -12.52
N THR A 459 -6.79 -32.42 -11.76
CA THR A 459 -6.99 -31.95 -10.37
C THR A 459 -6.09 -30.77 -10.09
N LEU A 460 -6.61 -29.78 -9.37
CA LEU A 460 -5.83 -28.68 -8.81
C LEU A 460 -5.45 -29.03 -7.37
N THR A 461 -4.16 -28.86 -7.03
CA THR A 461 -3.66 -29.17 -5.68
C THR A 461 -3.55 -27.89 -4.84
N SER A 462 -4.03 -27.95 -3.59
CA SER A 462 -3.88 -26.84 -2.65
C SER A 462 -2.44 -26.73 -2.14
N PRO A 463 -1.80 -25.55 -2.19
CA PRO A 463 -0.46 -25.35 -1.65
C PRO A 463 -0.48 -25.46 -0.13
N PHE A 464 0.65 -25.82 0.48
CA PHE A 464 0.82 -25.88 1.94
C PHE A 464 -0.22 -26.72 2.69
N ALA A 465 -0.98 -27.59 2.01
CA ALA A 465 -2.11 -28.29 2.63
C ALA A 465 -1.66 -29.25 3.75
N ASN A 466 -0.41 -29.76 3.66
CA ASN A 466 0.22 -30.60 4.67
C ASN A 466 0.91 -29.80 5.81
N THR A 467 0.91 -28.48 5.79
CA THR A 467 1.64 -27.66 6.79
C THR A 467 0.70 -26.69 7.52
N ARG A 468 1.02 -26.42 8.78
CA ARG A 468 0.36 -25.36 9.58
C ARG A 468 1.08 -24.01 9.49
N GLN A 469 1.96 -23.85 8.50
CA GLN A 469 2.71 -22.61 8.34
C GLN A 469 1.77 -21.48 7.94
N LEU A 470 1.85 -20.37 8.68
CA LEU A 470 1.12 -19.12 8.38
C LEU A 470 1.80 -18.37 7.23
N GLN A 471 1.64 -18.91 6.03
CA GLN A 471 2.17 -18.36 4.80
C GLN A 471 1.22 -18.67 3.65
N PHE A 472 1.12 -17.74 2.69
CA PHE A 472 0.38 -17.95 1.46
C PHE A 472 1.29 -18.25 0.27
N SER A 473 0.76 -18.99 -0.71
CA SER A 473 1.34 -19.13 -2.04
C SER A 473 0.21 -19.23 -3.04
N PHE A 474 0.30 -18.47 -4.12
CA PHE A 474 -0.68 -18.46 -5.20
C PHE A 474 -0.07 -18.68 -6.59
N SER A 475 1.26 -18.71 -6.72
CA SER A 475 1.95 -18.96 -8.00
C SER A 475 1.64 -20.32 -8.61
N PHE A 476 1.23 -21.29 -7.78
CA PHE A 476 0.82 -22.63 -8.20
C PHE A 476 -0.31 -22.60 -9.23
N LEU A 477 -1.25 -21.66 -9.10
CA LEU A 477 -2.52 -21.70 -9.84
C LEU A 477 -2.29 -21.37 -11.33
N PRO A 478 -1.69 -20.22 -11.70
CA PRO A 478 -1.38 -19.93 -13.09
C PRO A 478 -0.54 -21.03 -13.75
N SER A 479 0.48 -21.54 -13.06
CA SER A 479 1.35 -22.58 -13.60
C SER A 479 0.59 -23.89 -13.90
N MET A 480 -0.32 -24.32 -13.02
CA MET A 480 -1.13 -25.51 -13.27
C MET A 480 -2.12 -25.29 -14.41
N ILE A 481 -2.80 -24.14 -14.46
CA ILE A 481 -3.74 -23.83 -15.55
C ILE A 481 -3.03 -23.78 -16.90
N THR A 482 -1.91 -23.05 -17.01
CA THR A 482 -1.14 -22.97 -18.25
C THR A 482 -0.68 -24.36 -18.72
N LYS A 483 -0.29 -25.24 -17.80
CA LYS A 483 0.08 -26.62 -18.13
C LYS A 483 -1.10 -27.42 -18.66
N LEU A 484 -2.26 -27.34 -18.01
CA LEU A 484 -3.49 -28.04 -18.41
C LEU A 484 -3.97 -27.57 -19.78
N MET A 485 -4.12 -26.25 -19.95
CA MET A 485 -4.56 -25.63 -21.21
C MET A 485 -3.55 -25.88 -22.34
N GLY A 486 -2.25 -25.83 -22.03
CA GLY A 486 -1.19 -26.11 -22.98
C GLY A 486 -1.19 -27.57 -23.47
N ALA A 487 -1.39 -28.54 -22.57
CA ALA A 487 -1.48 -29.95 -22.93
C ALA A 487 -2.64 -30.22 -23.89
N LYS A 488 -3.83 -29.66 -23.62
CA LYS A 488 -4.99 -29.79 -24.50
C LYS A 488 -4.76 -29.13 -25.87
N LYS A 489 -4.17 -27.93 -25.87
CA LYS A 489 -3.79 -27.25 -27.12
C LYS A 489 -2.81 -28.08 -27.96
N THR A 490 -1.83 -28.72 -27.33
CA THR A 490 -0.89 -29.62 -28.02
C THR A 490 -1.56 -30.89 -28.54
N ALA A 491 -2.56 -31.41 -27.83
CA ALA A 491 -3.38 -32.54 -28.28
C ALA A 491 -4.37 -32.18 -29.39
N GLY A 492 -4.55 -30.88 -29.72
CA GLY A 492 -5.56 -30.42 -30.65
C GLY A 492 -6.99 -30.52 -30.10
N GLU A 493 -7.13 -30.60 -28.78
CA GLU A 493 -8.42 -30.63 -28.10
C GLU A 493 -8.90 -29.21 -27.80
N ASP A 494 -10.12 -28.91 -28.21
CA ASP A 494 -10.80 -27.67 -27.79
C ASP A 494 -11.35 -27.81 -26.37
N VAL A 495 -11.13 -26.77 -25.57
CA VAL A 495 -11.65 -26.69 -24.19
C VAL A 495 -13.06 -26.09 -24.25
N SER A 496 -14.05 -26.94 -24.00
CA SER A 496 -15.46 -26.54 -23.94
C SER A 496 -15.72 -25.47 -22.87
N ASP A 497 -16.80 -24.69 -23.04
CA ASP A 497 -17.18 -23.68 -22.05
C ASP A 497 -17.52 -24.30 -20.69
N GLU A 498 -18.11 -25.51 -20.66
CA GLU A 498 -18.39 -26.26 -19.44
C GLU A 498 -17.10 -26.62 -18.68
N GLU A 499 -16.06 -27.04 -19.41
CA GLU A 499 -14.75 -27.31 -18.82
C GLU A 499 -14.10 -26.03 -18.29
N ARG A 500 -14.19 -24.92 -19.03
CA ARG A 500 -13.68 -23.61 -18.59
C ARG A 500 -14.37 -23.12 -17.33
N VAL A 501 -15.70 -23.25 -17.25
CA VAL A 501 -16.48 -22.89 -16.06
C VAL A 501 -16.05 -23.76 -14.88
N THR A 502 -15.91 -25.07 -15.07
CA THR A 502 -15.44 -25.98 -14.01
C THR A 502 -14.02 -25.62 -13.55
N LEU A 503 -13.12 -25.33 -14.48
CA LEU A 503 -11.76 -24.91 -14.18
C LEU A 503 -11.72 -23.58 -13.42
N ALA A 504 -12.58 -22.61 -13.77
CA ALA A 504 -12.70 -21.34 -13.07
C ALA A 504 -13.21 -21.52 -11.63
N ARG A 505 -14.25 -22.36 -11.44
CA ARG A 505 -14.81 -22.69 -10.12
C ARG A 505 -13.76 -23.36 -9.23
N GLU A 506 -13.07 -24.36 -9.76
CA GLU A 506 -12.02 -25.09 -9.04
C GLU A 506 -10.81 -24.19 -8.74
N ALA A 507 -10.42 -23.30 -9.65
CA ALA A 507 -9.35 -22.33 -9.43
C ALA A 507 -9.66 -21.41 -8.24
N MET A 508 -10.86 -20.82 -8.21
CA MET A 508 -11.30 -19.99 -7.10
C MET A 508 -11.44 -20.79 -5.80
N ARG A 509 -12.00 -22.00 -5.87
CA ARG A 509 -12.17 -22.89 -4.70
C ARG A 509 -10.83 -23.16 -4.03
N VAL A 510 -9.82 -23.63 -4.78
CA VAL A 510 -8.51 -23.96 -4.22
C VAL A 510 -7.81 -22.73 -3.63
N CYS A 511 -7.90 -21.57 -4.28
CA CYS A 511 -7.32 -20.33 -3.75
C CYS A 511 -8.01 -19.84 -2.48
N PHE A 512 -9.35 -19.88 -2.43
CA PHE A 512 -10.11 -19.40 -1.28
C PHE A 512 -10.10 -20.39 -0.12
N GLU A 513 -10.04 -21.70 -0.38
CA GLU A 513 -9.81 -22.72 0.65
C GLU A 513 -8.41 -22.60 1.26
N HIS A 514 -7.39 -22.31 0.44
CA HIS A 514 -6.04 -22.03 0.93
C HIS A 514 -6.04 -20.82 1.88
N LEU A 515 -6.77 -19.76 1.51
CA LEU A 515 -6.95 -18.57 2.34
C LEU A 515 -7.68 -18.90 3.65
N GLY A 516 -8.87 -19.51 3.56
CA GLY A 516 -9.70 -19.87 4.71
C GLY A 516 -8.98 -20.76 5.70
N SER A 517 -8.27 -21.77 5.23
CA SER A 517 -7.53 -22.69 6.10
C SER A 517 -6.44 -22.00 6.94
N ARG A 518 -5.79 -20.95 6.42
CA ARG A 518 -4.73 -20.20 7.15
C ARG A 518 -5.34 -19.15 8.06
N THR A 519 -6.49 -18.61 7.68
CA THR A 519 -7.32 -17.81 8.60
C THR A 519 -7.74 -18.62 9.82
N ILE A 520 -8.16 -19.88 9.65
CA ILE A 520 -8.50 -20.75 10.79
C ILE A 520 -7.30 -21.00 11.69
N ILE A 521 -6.12 -21.30 11.12
CA ILE A 521 -4.89 -21.47 11.92
C ILE A 521 -4.57 -20.17 12.70
N ALA A 522 -4.68 -19.01 12.05
CA ALA A 522 -4.41 -17.73 12.69
C ALA A 522 -5.40 -17.47 13.84
N LEU A 523 -6.69 -17.76 13.66
CA LEU A 523 -7.70 -17.64 14.71
C LEU A 523 -7.46 -18.61 15.87
N GLU A 524 -7.05 -19.84 15.61
CA GLU A 524 -6.63 -20.81 16.64
C GLU A 524 -5.45 -20.26 17.48
N GLU A 525 -4.42 -19.70 16.82
CA GLU A 525 -3.27 -19.09 17.51
C GLU A 525 -3.67 -17.86 18.33
N LEU A 526 -4.53 -16.98 17.79
CA LEU A 526 -5.04 -15.80 18.49
C LEU A 526 -5.94 -16.17 19.66
N GLN A 527 -6.78 -17.20 19.54
CA GLN A 527 -7.59 -17.70 20.65
C GLN A 527 -6.70 -18.26 21.77
N GLN A 528 -5.64 -18.99 21.42
CA GLN A 528 -4.68 -19.47 22.43
C GLN A 528 -3.94 -18.29 23.09
N LYS A 529 -3.55 -17.27 22.32
CA LYS A 529 -2.94 -16.03 22.82
C LYS A 529 -3.88 -15.30 23.78
N ALA A 530 -5.17 -15.20 23.45
CA ALA A 530 -6.20 -14.60 24.29
C ALA A 530 -6.31 -15.30 25.65
N ARG A 531 -6.39 -16.64 25.65
CA ARG A 531 -6.42 -17.45 26.88
C ARG A 531 -5.15 -17.31 27.72
N ASN A 532 -3.98 -17.30 27.08
CA ASN A 532 -2.70 -17.27 27.79
C ASN A 532 -2.35 -15.90 28.37
N LYS A 533 -2.71 -14.81 27.67
CA LYS A 533 -2.33 -13.44 28.04
C LYS A 533 -3.48 -12.62 28.65
N GLY A 534 -4.70 -13.18 28.72
CA GLY A 534 -5.88 -12.47 29.21
C GLY A 534 -6.29 -11.29 28.31
N VAL A 535 -5.96 -11.34 27.02
CA VAL A 535 -6.38 -10.31 26.04
C VAL A 535 -7.72 -10.70 25.40
N PRO A 536 -8.53 -9.74 24.92
CA PRO A 536 -9.81 -10.04 24.28
C PRO A 536 -9.67 -10.99 23.09
N GLU A 537 -10.62 -11.92 22.94
CA GLU A 537 -10.72 -12.76 21.76
C GLU A 537 -11.16 -11.95 20.54
N ILE A 538 -10.72 -12.37 19.35
CA ILE A 538 -11.12 -11.77 18.08
C ILE A 538 -12.59 -12.09 17.81
N LYS A 539 -13.41 -11.04 17.67
CA LYS A 539 -14.83 -11.17 17.32
C LYS A 539 -15.13 -10.87 15.85
N THR A 540 -14.20 -10.23 15.15
CA THR A 540 -14.43 -9.74 13.79
C THR A 540 -13.28 -10.11 12.86
N LEU A 541 -13.65 -10.63 11.69
CA LEU A 541 -12.80 -10.87 10.54
C LEU A 541 -13.11 -9.82 9.46
N VAL A 542 -12.19 -8.87 9.29
CA VAL A 542 -12.26 -7.86 8.24
C VAL A 542 -11.76 -8.43 6.93
N ILE A 543 -12.47 -8.23 5.83
CA ILE A 543 -12.00 -8.57 4.48
C ILE A 543 -11.86 -7.28 3.68
N SER A 544 -10.64 -6.95 3.23
CA SER A 544 -10.33 -5.73 2.49
C SER A 544 -9.52 -6.01 1.22
N GLY A 545 -9.44 -5.00 0.33
CA GLY A 545 -8.83 -5.11 -0.99
C GLY A 545 -9.80 -5.55 -2.08
N GLY A 546 -9.40 -5.40 -3.34
CA GLY A 546 -10.28 -5.63 -4.50
C GLY A 546 -10.89 -7.04 -4.60
N VAL A 547 -10.21 -8.07 -4.09
CA VAL A 547 -10.73 -9.46 -4.10
C VAL A 547 -11.81 -9.66 -3.03
N ALA A 548 -11.92 -8.76 -2.04
CA ALA A 548 -13.03 -8.75 -1.08
C ALA A 548 -14.39 -8.53 -1.75
N ALA A 549 -14.45 -8.01 -2.98
CA ALA A 549 -15.71 -7.90 -3.72
C ALA A 549 -16.25 -9.25 -4.24
N ASN A 550 -15.44 -10.32 -4.18
CA ASN A 550 -15.83 -11.65 -4.66
C ASN A 550 -16.81 -12.32 -3.68
N ARG A 551 -18.00 -12.65 -4.16
CA ARG A 551 -19.09 -13.23 -3.35
C ARG A 551 -18.83 -14.69 -3.00
N PHE A 552 -18.16 -15.43 -3.88
CA PHE A 552 -17.79 -16.81 -3.60
C PHE A 552 -16.73 -16.91 -2.50
N LEU A 553 -15.76 -15.98 -2.45
CA LEU A 553 -14.80 -15.86 -1.35
C LEU A 553 -15.53 -15.69 0.00
N MET A 554 -16.54 -14.82 0.06
CA MET A 554 -17.32 -14.62 1.29
C MET A 554 -18.04 -15.89 1.73
N ALA A 555 -18.63 -16.63 0.79
CA ALA A 555 -19.28 -17.91 1.05
C ALA A 555 -18.28 -18.96 1.58
N VAL A 556 -17.09 -19.03 0.96
CA VAL A 556 -16.01 -19.94 1.40
C VAL A 556 -15.56 -19.59 2.81
N LEU A 557 -15.21 -18.33 3.09
CA LEU A 557 -14.76 -17.91 4.42
C LEU A 557 -15.82 -18.15 5.50
N ARG A 558 -17.09 -17.84 5.22
CA ARG A 558 -18.17 -18.10 6.19
C ARG A 558 -18.30 -19.59 6.47
N SER A 559 -18.31 -20.43 5.42
CA SER A 559 -18.39 -21.88 5.56
C SER A 559 -17.21 -22.43 6.38
N PHE A 560 -15.98 -21.94 6.16
CA PHE A 560 -14.82 -22.31 6.97
C PHE A 560 -14.99 -21.93 8.44
N LEU A 561 -15.43 -20.71 8.75
CA LEU A 561 -15.63 -20.27 10.14
C LEU A 561 -16.67 -21.16 10.83
N ASP A 562 -17.78 -21.46 10.14
CA ASP A 562 -18.87 -22.28 10.68
C ASP A 562 -18.42 -23.71 11.01
N VAL A 563 -17.84 -24.42 10.05
CA VAL A 563 -17.48 -25.83 10.24
C VAL A 563 -16.27 -26.03 11.16
N ARG A 564 -15.51 -24.96 11.44
CA ARG A 564 -14.30 -25.01 12.27
C ARG A 564 -14.47 -24.38 13.65
N GLY A 565 -15.69 -24.07 14.07
CA GLY A 565 -16.00 -23.61 15.44
C GLY A 565 -15.81 -22.11 15.68
N PHE A 566 -15.62 -21.32 14.62
CA PHE A 566 -15.50 -19.86 14.65
C PHE A 566 -16.78 -19.16 14.16
N GLY A 567 -17.94 -19.81 14.27
CA GLY A 567 -19.22 -19.25 13.83
C GLY A 567 -19.62 -17.94 14.53
N HIS A 568 -19.06 -17.67 15.71
CA HIS A 568 -19.21 -16.42 16.48
C HIS A 568 -18.40 -15.24 15.90
N VAL A 569 -17.44 -15.49 15.01
CA VAL A 569 -16.66 -14.45 14.35
C VAL A 569 -17.47 -13.85 13.22
N GLU A 570 -17.71 -12.55 13.29
CA GLU A 570 -18.43 -11.80 12.25
C GLU A 570 -17.50 -11.48 11.08
N ILE A 571 -17.98 -11.65 9.85
CA ILE A 571 -17.26 -11.21 8.66
C ILE A 571 -17.75 -9.80 8.30
N VAL A 572 -16.81 -8.86 8.21
CA VAL A 572 -17.09 -7.48 7.81
C VAL A 572 -16.28 -7.16 6.56
N ALA A 573 -16.96 -6.73 5.50
CA ALA A 573 -16.33 -6.28 4.27
C ALA A 573 -16.91 -4.91 3.89
N PRO A 574 -16.08 -3.94 3.45
CA PRO A 574 -16.59 -2.70 2.90
C PRO A 574 -17.48 -2.94 1.67
N PRO A 575 -18.33 -1.97 1.28
CA PRO A 575 -19.02 -2.04 0.00
C PRO A 575 -17.99 -2.00 -1.15
N PRO A 576 -18.29 -2.60 -2.33
CA PRO A 576 -17.30 -2.76 -3.39
C PRO A 576 -16.57 -1.48 -3.83
N TYR A 577 -17.23 -0.32 -3.80
CA TYR A 577 -16.62 0.97 -4.17
C TYR A 577 -15.61 1.50 -3.13
N LEU A 578 -15.58 0.94 -1.92
CA LEU A 578 -14.59 1.23 -0.88
C LEU A 578 -13.58 0.09 -0.70
N CYS A 579 -13.76 -1.06 -1.36
CA CYS A 579 -12.80 -2.19 -1.30
C CYS A 579 -11.57 -1.98 -2.18
N THR A 580 -11.73 -1.28 -3.30
CA THR A 580 -10.63 -0.91 -4.21
C THR A 580 -9.95 0.37 -3.74
N ASP A 581 -8.79 0.69 -4.30
CA ASP A 581 -8.01 1.86 -3.91
C ASP A 581 -8.82 3.15 -4.10
N ASN A 582 -8.94 3.96 -3.05
CA ASN A 582 -9.71 5.19 -3.07
C ASN A 582 -9.17 6.19 -2.04
N ALA A 583 -9.42 7.49 -2.25
CA ALA A 583 -8.97 8.50 -1.31
C ALA A 583 -9.82 8.58 -0.04
N ALA A 584 -11.03 8.01 0.00
CA ALA A 584 -11.85 8.04 1.21
C ALA A 584 -11.24 7.18 2.34
N MET A 585 -10.67 6.02 2.02
CA MET A 585 -9.91 5.22 3.00
C MET A 585 -8.69 5.98 3.55
N ILE A 586 -8.01 6.75 2.69
CA ILE A 586 -6.87 7.58 3.07
C ILE A 586 -7.30 8.72 3.99
N GLY A 587 -8.42 9.37 3.67
CA GLY A 587 -9.00 10.42 4.51
C GLY A 587 -9.39 9.89 5.88
N TRP A 588 -10.02 8.72 5.94
CA TRP A 588 -10.42 8.11 7.21
C TRP A 588 -9.23 7.68 8.08
N ALA A 589 -8.25 6.99 7.50
CA ALA A 589 -7.03 6.64 8.24
C ALA A 589 -6.27 7.90 8.69
N GLY A 590 -6.23 8.94 7.85
CA GLY A 590 -5.71 10.26 8.22
C GLY A 590 -6.45 10.87 9.40
N ILE A 591 -7.78 10.76 9.44
CA ILE A 591 -8.63 11.23 10.56
C ILE A 591 -8.26 10.48 11.85
N GLU A 592 -8.23 9.14 11.84
CA GLU A 592 -7.90 8.35 13.04
C GLU A 592 -6.47 8.64 13.53
N MET A 593 -5.50 8.80 12.62
CA MET A 593 -4.13 9.18 12.96
C MET A 593 -4.04 10.60 13.53
N PHE A 594 -4.77 11.56 12.96
CA PHE A 594 -4.77 12.94 13.43
C PHE A 594 -5.36 13.07 14.84
N GLU A 595 -6.46 12.37 15.11
CA GLU A 595 -7.08 12.34 16.43
C GLU A 595 -6.18 11.71 17.49
N ALA A 596 -5.36 10.75 17.09
CA ALA A 596 -4.32 10.18 17.94
C ALA A 596 -3.07 11.06 18.08
N GLY A 597 -3.09 12.28 17.54
CA GLY A 597 -2.03 13.28 17.71
C GLY A 597 -0.93 13.21 16.65
N PHE A 598 -1.07 12.38 15.62
CA PHE A 598 -0.05 12.23 14.57
C PHE A 598 -0.25 13.26 13.44
N SER A 599 0.87 13.79 12.97
CA SER A 599 0.99 14.52 11.72
C SER A 599 2.34 14.22 11.07
N THR A 600 2.52 14.60 9.81
CA THR A 600 3.76 14.34 9.07
C THR A 600 4.45 15.65 8.75
N ASP A 601 5.74 15.73 9.07
CA ASP A 601 6.59 16.85 8.70
C ASP A 601 6.64 17.02 7.18
N LEU A 602 6.79 18.26 6.71
CA LEU A 602 6.76 18.56 5.27
C LEU A 602 7.96 17.96 4.51
N SER A 603 9.04 17.57 5.21
CA SER A 603 10.14 16.80 4.64
C SER A 603 9.81 15.32 4.39
N GLY A 604 8.70 14.79 4.93
CA GLY A 604 8.33 13.38 4.83
C GLY A 604 8.27 12.89 3.38
N ARG A 605 9.03 11.86 3.03
CA ARG A 605 9.19 11.40 1.63
C ARG A 605 8.26 10.23 1.30
N ALA A 606 8.01 10.03 0.01
CA ALA A 606 7.34 8.83 -0.49
C ALA A 606 8.16 7.58 -0.19
N LEU A 607 7.49 6.54 0.31
CA LEU A 607 8.10 5.28 0.73
C LEU A 607 7.61 4.17 -0.21
N ARG A 608 8.49 3.74 -1.14
CA ARG A 608 8.18 2.65 -2.07
C ARG A 608 7.80 1.37 -1.33
N LYS A 609 8.63 1.03 -0.34
CA LYS A 609 8.40 -0.04 0.63
C LYS A 609 8.24 0.63 1.98
N TRP A 610 7.19 0.28 2.67
CA TRP A 610 6.91 0.71 4.03
C TRP A 610 6.23 -0.47 4.70
N ALA A 611 6.89 -1.09 5.67
CA ALA A 611 6.28 -2.21 6.36
C ALA A 611 5.15 -1.71 7.26
N LEU A 612 4.10 -2.51 7.36
CA LEU A 612 3.02 -2.26 8.30
C LEU A 612 3.36 -2.81 9.69
N ASP A 613 4.06 -3.95 9.73
CA ASP A 613 4.36 -4.70 10.94
C ASP A 613 5.38 -3.98 11.83
N PRO A 614 5.07 -3.70 13.12
CA PRO A 614 6.01 -3.04 14.03
C PRO A 614 7.27 -3.87 14.32
N ARG A 615 7.28 -5.17 14.00
CA ARG A 615 8.43 -6.08 14.16
C ARG A 615 9.38 -6.06 12.95
N ALA A 616 9.03 -5.34 11.88
CA ALA A 616 9.88 -5.21 10.71
C ALA A 616 11.14 -4.38 11.03
N GLU A 617 12.21 -4.59 10.26
CA GLU A 617 13.50 -3.90 10.46
C GLU A 617 13.40 -2.37 10.33
N ASP A 618 12.45 -1.89 9.53
CA ASP A 618 12.17 -0.46 9.35
C ASP A 618 11.29 0.13 10.45
N GLY A 619 10.91 -0.65 11.48
CA GLY A 619 10.03 -0.26 12.59
C GLY A 619 8.55 -0.19 12.25
N GLY A 620 8.14 -0.68 11.06
CA GLY A 620 6.75 -0.74 10.65
C GLY A 620 6.12 0.63 10.39
N LEU A 621 4.82 0.75 10.68
CA LEU A 621 4.06 1.98 10.48
C LEU A 621 4.72 3.21 11.14
N LEU A 622 5.13 3.08 12.40
CA LEU A 622 5.71 4.20 13.16
C LEU A 622 7.22 4.35 12.97
N GLY A 623 7.88 3.42 12.29
CA GLY A 623 9.31 3.49 12.03
C GLY A 623 9.70 4.45 10.88
N ALA A 624 8.73 4.89 10.08
CA ALA A 624 8.94 5.93 9.08
C ALA A 624 9.38 7.27 9.70
N ASP A 625 10.34 7.94 9.06
CA ASP A 625 10.80 9.27 9.44
C ASP A 625 9.70 10.33 9.32
N GLY A 626 9.80 11.43 10.07
CA GLY A 626 8.95 12.61 9.90
C GLY A 626 7.58 12.57 10.57
N TRP A 627 7.30 11.62 11.48
CA TRP A 627 6.15 11.73 12.37
C TRP A 627 6.34 12.89 13.37
N MET A 628 5.31 13.72 13.52
CA MET A 628 5.19 14.74 14.56
C MET A 628 4.02 14.37 15.47
N ILE A 629 4.29 14.19 16.76
CA ILE A 629 3.32 13.75 17.78
C ILE A 629 3.02 14.94 18.70
N LYS A 630 1.75 15.24 18.90
CA LYS A 630 1.28 16.35 19.75
C LYS A 630 0.97 15.93 21.18
#